data_AF-A0A2Z5G9I9-F1
#
_entry.id   AF-A0A2Z5G9I9-F1
#
_cell.length_a   1.000
_cell.length_b   1.000
_cell.length_c   1.000
_cell.angle_alpha   90.00
_cell.angle_beta   90.00
_cell.angle_gamma   90.00
#
_symmetry.space_group_name_H-M   'P 1'
#
loop_
_entity.id
_entity.type
_entity.pdbx_description
1 polymer ?
#
loop_
_entity_poly.entity_id
_entity_poly.type
_entity_poly.pdbx_seq_one_letter_code
_entity_poly.pdbx_strand_id
1 'polypeptide(L)'
;MALRVAAFTFFLSCVLTFPASPASAQTGTEIASTTTNEMDLPDAPQAATTPQVQASDQKVAEANTGQQTKRILFIVPNFRSVSVDAKLPPLTPGQKFKLAFQDSFDYSSFIYVGIVAGIAQAQKSYPEFHQGAAGYGRYYWHSFADSVNENAFAEFIVPVATREDPRYYTLGRGGFGKRLVYSFSRLGITRTDNANETVNLSEIVGAGAAAGLSNAWYPSHDRTWTKTGQKWVTQIGIDGISNIAKEFWPDINQKVFRNKF
;
A
#
# COMPACT_ATOMS: atom_id res chain seq x y z
N MET A 1 9.72 -20.64 13.51
CA MET A 1 9.12 -19.61 14.38
C MET A 1 9.91 -18.30 14.31
N ALA A 2 11.24 -18.33 14.46
CA ALA A 2 12.13 -17.15 14.35
C ALA A 2 11.98 -16.33 13.05
N LEU A 3 11.87 -16.96 11.88
CA LEU A 3 11.70 -16.26 10.59
C LEU A 3 10.35 -15.52 10.46
N ARG A 4 9.30 -16.03 11.13
CA ARG A 4 7.97 -15.40 11.16
C ARG A 4 7.94 -14.20 12.12
N VAL A 5 8.66 -14.32 13.24
CA VAL A 5 8.82 -13.23 14.21
C VAL A 5 9.66 -12.10 13.62
N ALA A 6 10.76 -12.43 12.93
CA ALA A 6 11.64 -11.46 12.27
C ALA A 6 10.95 -10.70 11.11
N ALA A 7 10.12 -11.36 10.30
CA ALA A 7 9.34 -10.69 9.26
C ALA A 7 8.27 -9.75 9.83
N PHE A 8 7.65 -10.12 10.96
CA PHE A 8 6.71 -9.28 11.70
C PHE A 8 7.42 -8.06 12.33
N THR A 9 8.62 -8.24 12.87
CA THR A 9 9.42 -7.14 13.43
C THR A 9 9.98 -6.22 12.35
N PHE A 10 10.34 -6.73 11.17
CA PHE A 10 10.78 -5.91 10.04
C PHE A 10 9.65 -5.02 9.50
N PHE A 11 8.43 -5.55 9.38
CA PHE A 11 7.26 -4.77 8.97
C PHE A 11 6.92 -3.66 9.99
N LEU A 12 7.02 -3.95 11.27
CA LEU A 12 6.80 -2.97 12.35
C LEU A 12 7.95 -1.96 12.46
N SER A 13 9.19 -2.39 12.18
CA SER A 13 10.40 -1.56 12.23
C SER A 13 10.48 -0.56 11.07
N CYS A 14 10.06 -0.93 9.85
CA CYS A 14 10.05 0.00 8.71
C CYS A 14 9.03 1.14 8.89
N VAL A 15 8.00 0.94 9.72
CA VAL A 15 7.04 2.00 10.11
C VAL A 15 7.66 2.99 11.11
N LEU A 16 8.74 2.61 11.81
CA LEU A 16 9.25 3.33 12.98
C LEU A 16 10.51 4.18 12.74
N THR A 17 11.14 4.13 11.56
CA THR A 17 12.38 4.88 11.30
C THR A 17 12.48 5.41 9.87
N PHE A 18 12.43 6.73 9.71
CA PHE A 18 12.99 7.42 8.54
C PHE A 18 14.10 8.38 8.99
N PRO A 19 15.36 8.14 8.59
CA PRO A 19 16.27 9.22 8.24
C PRO A 19 16.25 9.40 6.72
N ALA A 20 16.08 10.64 6.27
CA ALA A 20 16.13 11.02 4.86
C ALA A 20 17.56 11.01 4.32
N SER A 21 17.81 10.38 3.17
CA SER A 21 18.95 10.69 2.28
C SER A 21 18.86 9.99 0.90
N PRO A 22 19.54 10.53 -0.14
CA PRO A 22 19.03 10.60 -1.50
C PRO A 22 19.49 9.47 -2.44
N ALA A 23 18.71 9.30 -3.52
CA ALA A 23 18.90 8.33 -4.59
C ALA A 23 19.97 8.76 -5.62
N SER A 24 20.62 7.77 -6.24
CA SER A 24 21.25 7.92 -7.55
C SER A 24 20.86 6.78 -8.48
N ALA A 25 20.61 7.16 -9.73
CA ALA A 25 20.18 6.35 -10.85
C ALA A 25 21.35 6.07 -11.81
N GLN A 26 21.24 5.00 -12.61
CA GLN A 26 21.86 4.76 -13.94
C GLN A 26 21.23 3.42 -14.44
N THR A 27 20.55 3.27 -15.58
CA THR A 27 20.73 3.57 -17.03
C THR A 27 21.66 2.58 -17.77
N GLY A 28 21.18 2.03 -18.90
CA GLY A 28 21.94 1.30 -19.94
C GLY A 28 21.48 -0.16 -20.14
N THR A 29 20.67 -0.63 -21.12
CA THR A 29 20.68 -0.58 -22.61
C THR A 29 21.17 -1.91 -23.24
N GLU A 30 20.27 -2.56 -24.03
CA GLU A 30 20.44 -3.38 -25.28
C GLU A 30 21.44 -4.58 -25.34
N ILE A 31 21.36 -5.62 -26.21
CA ILE A 31 20.59 -6.03 -27.40
C ILE A 31 20.80 -7.56 -27.67
N ALA A 32 19.79 -8.20 -28.30
CA ALA A 32 19.72 -9.36 -29.22
C ALA A 32 20.68 -10.59 -29.17
N SER A 33 20.13 -11.79 -29.42
CA SER A 33 20.10 -12.44 -30.77
C SER A 33 19.59 -13.91 -30.76
N THR A 34 18.57 -14.16 -31.60
CA THR A 34 18.35 -15.27 -32.57
C THR A 34 18.64 -16.74 -32.23
N THR A 35 17.64 -17.63 -32.39
CA THR A 35 17.73 -18.84 -33.27
C THR A 35 16.32 -19.31 -33.69
N THR A 36 16.26 -19.89 -34.89
CA THR A 36 15.12 -20.16 -35.77
C THR A 36 14.71 -21.64 -35.77
N ASN A 37 13.42 -21.92 -36.04
CA ASN A 37 12.81 -23.14 -36.63
C ASN A 37 13.04 -24.50 -35.91
N GLU A 38 12.13 -25.46 -35.89
CA GLU A 38 11.28 -25.96 -36.98
C GLU A 38 10.11 -26.79 -36.44
N MET A 39 9.10 -26.91 -37.30
CA MET A 39 7.76 -27.46 -37.12
C MET A 39 7.77 -28.96 -37.48
N ASP A 40 7.15 -29.84 -36.70
CA ASP A 40 6.76 -31.17 -37.21
C ASP A 40 5.58 -31.80 -36.44
N LEU A 41 4.52 -32.14 -37.18
CA LEU A 41 3.32 -32.94 -36.87
C LEU A 41 2.72 -33.34 -38.24
N PRO A 42 2.02 -34.51 -38.43
CA PRO A 42 0.88 -34.92 -37.59
C PRO A 42 0.52 -36.45 -37.48
N ASP A 43 -0.54 -36.71 -36.67
CA ASP A 43 -1.54 -37.84 -36.63
C ASP A 43 -1.17 -39.24 -36.08
N ALA A 44 -1.98 -40.04 -35.36
CA ALA A 44 -3.26 -39.98 -34.61
C ALA A 44 -3.44 -41.33 -33.80
N PRO A 45 -4.62 -41.70 -33.25
CA PRO A 45 -4.98 -41.76 -31.83
C PRO A 45 -4.89 -43.15 -31.12
N GLN A 46 -4.68 -43.19 -29.79
CA GLN A 46 -5.19 -44.29 -28.94
C GLN A 46 -5.32 -43.95 -27.44
N ALA A 47 -6.26 -44.63 -26.79
CA ALA A 47 -6.96 -44.23 -25.58
C ALA A 47 -6.29 -44.64 -24.24
N ALA A 48 -6.51 -43.77 -23.25
CA ALA A 48 -6.63 -43.98 -21.80
C ALA A 48 -5.67 -44.97 -21.08
N THR A 49 -4.80 -44.41 -20.24
CA THR A 49 -4.49 -44.97 -18.91
C THR A 49 -4.02 -43.85 -17.99
N THR A 50 -4.79 -43.57 -16.95
CA THR A 50 -4.47 -42.63 -15.87
C THR A 50 -3.43 -43.25 -14.94
N PRO A 51 -2.38 -42.51 -14.58
CA PRO A 51 -1.99 -42.44 -13.18
C PRO A 51 -2.09 -41.01 -12.68
N GLN A 52 -3.11 -40.73 -11.87
CA GLN A 52 -3.10 -39.57 -10.98
C GLN A 52 -2.15 -39.86 -9.84
N VAL A 53 -1.01 -39.16 -9.75
CA VAL A 53 -0.41 -38.59 -8.53
C VAL A 53 0.63 -37.54 -9.00
N GLN A 54 0.69 -36.37 -8.33
CA GLN A 54 1.76 -35.34 -8.41
C GLN A 54 1.72 -34.18 -9.43
N ALA A 55 0.58 -33.81 -10.02
CA ALA A 55 0.47 -32.55 -10.82
C ALA A 55 -0.42 -31.45 -10.20
N SER A 56 -1.09 -31.70 -9.08
CA SER A 56 -2.08 -30.77 -8.50
C SER A 56 -1.48 -29.70 -7.58
N ASP A 57 -0.35 -29.97 -6.93
CA ASP A 57 0.21 -29.01 -5.94
C ASP A 57 0.98 -27.86 -6.61
N GLN A 58 1.59 -28.08 -7.78
CA GLN A 58 2.28 -27.01 -8.52
C GLN A 58 1.29 -26.04 -9.20
N LYS A 59 0.17 -26.53 -9.70
CA LYS A 59 -0.82 -25.69 -10.40
C LYS A 59 -1.57 -24.74 -9.45
N VAL A 60 -1.74 -25.13 -8.18
CA VAL A 60 -2.32 -24.26 -7.13
C VAL A 60 -1.29 -23.26 -6.59
N ALA A 61 0.00 -23.63 -6.56
CA ALA A 61 1.08 -22.73 -6.14
C ALA A 61 1.39 -21.64 -7.18
N GLU A 62 1.29 -21.95 -8.48
CA GLU A 62 1.45 -20.97 -9.56
C GLU A 62 0.23 -20.04 -9.68
N ALA A 63 -0.98 -20.56 -9.50
CA ALA A 63 -2.22 -19.79 -9.62
C ALA A 63 -2.37 -18.63 -8.61
N ASN A 64 -1.66 -18.67 -7.47
CA ASN A 64 -1.74 -17.65 -6.42
C ASN A 64 -0.59 -16.64 -6.45
N THR A 65 0.35 -16.74 -7.40
CA THR A 65 1.52 -15.85 -7.46
C THR A 65 1.07 -14.43 -7.80
N GLY A 66 1.26 -13.48 -6.88
CA GLY A 66 0.87 -12.08 -7.07
C GLY A 66 -0.60 -11.75 -6.75
N GLN A 67 -1.37 -12.68 -6.18
CA GLN A 67 -2.71 -12.39 -5.70
C GLN A 67 -2.67 -11.59 -4.40
N GLN A 68 -3.39 -10.47 -4.38
CA GLN A 68 -3.60 -9.66 -3.17
C GLN A 68 -4.70 -10.26 -2.32
N THR A 69 -4.46 -10.35 -1.01
CA THR A 69 -5.50 -10.68 -0.04
C THR A 69 -6.21 -9.40 0.39
N LYS A 70 -7.37 -9.52 1.04
CA LYS A 70 -8.08 -8.34 1.59
C LYS A 70 -7.35 -7.69 2.77
N ARG A 71 -6.39 -8.40 3.38
CA ARG A 71 -5.67 -7.96 4.59
C ARG A 71 -4.26 -8.54 4.64
N ILE A 72 -3.30 -7.71 5.07
CA ILE A 72 -1.96 -8.15 5.43
C ILE A 72 -1.99 -8.64 6.88
N LEU A 73 -1.62 -9.90 7.11
CA LEU A 73 -1.55 -10.53 8.45
C LEU A 73 -2.84 -10.46 9.29
N PHE A 74 -4.01 -10.31 8.65
CA PHE A 74 -5.29 -9.96 9.30
C PHE A 74 -5.30 -8.62 10.08
N ILE A 75 -4.23 -7.83 10.05
CA ILE A 75 -4.10 -6.65 10.91
C ILE A 75 -3.98 -5.37 10.09
N VAL A 76 -3.56 -5.41 8.83
CA VAL A 76 -3.45 -4.19 8.01
C VAL A 76 -4.46 -4.31 6.87
N PRO A 77 -5.33 -3.30 6.68
CA PRO A 77 -6.32 -3.34 5.62
C PRO A 77 -5.60 -3.27 4.27
N ASN A 78 -6.11 -4.03 3.30
CA ASN A 78 -5.51 -4.12 1.97
C ASN A 78 -6.56 -3.87 0.88
N PHE A 79 -7.60 -3.09 1.19
CA PHE A 79 -8.76 -2.89 0.32
C PHE A 79 -8.44 -2.15 -0.98
N ARG A 80 -7.36 -1.37 -0.96
CA ARG A 80 -6.85 -0.62 -2.12
C ARG A 80 -5.95 -1.42 -3.03
N SER A 81 -5.54 -2.63 -2.66
CA SER A 81 -4.54 -3.37 -3.41
C SER A 81 -5.15 -4.22 -4.51
N VAL A 82 -4.57 -4.10 -5.69
CA VAL A 82 -4.98 -4.82 -6.89
C VAL A 82 -3.91 -5.81 -7.26
N SER A 83 -4.31 -7.07 -7.44
CA SER A 83 -3.43 -8.17 -7.86
C SER A 83 -2.72 -7.88 -9.18
N VAL A 84 -1.61 -8.58 -9.39
CA VAL A 84 -0.82 -8.49 -10.62
C VAL A 84 -1.70 -8.79 -11.84
N ASP A 85 -1.53 -7.98 -12.89
CA ASP A 85 -2.24 -8.06 -14.18
C ASP A 85 -3.77 -7.96 -14.13
N ALA A 86 -4.35 -7.70 -12.96
CA ALA A 86 -5.78 -7.51 -12.83
C ALA A 86 -6.23 -6.20 -13.50
N LYS A 87 -7.23 -6.32 -14.38
CA LYS A 87 -7.91 -5.20 -15.04
C LYS A 87 -9.27 -5.04 -14.40
N LEU A 88 -9.39 -4.07 -13.51
CA LEU A 88 -10.64 -3.75 -12.84
C LEU A 88 -11.33 -2.59 -13.55
N PRO A 89 -12.67 -2.56 -13.60
CA PRO A 89 -13.39 -1.38 -14.05
C PRO A 89 -13.09 -0.18 -13.13
N PRO A 90 -13.33 1.04 -13.62
CA PRO A 90 -13.14 2.25 -12.83
C PRO A 90 -14.10 2.26 -11.64
N LEU A 91 -13.68 2.85 -10.52
CA LEU A 91 -14.55 2.98 -9.35
C LEU A 91 -15.55 4.12 -9.58
N THR A 92 -16.83 3.87 -9.31
CA THR A 92 -17.81 4.95 -9.24
C THR A 92 -17.55 5.85 -8.01
N PRO A 93 -18.05 7.09 -7.98
CA PRO A 93 -17.90 7.95 -6.80
C PRO A 93 -18.40 7.29 -5.50
N GLY A 94 -19.50 6.53 -5.56
CA GLY A 94 -20.01 5.79 -4.41
C GLY A 94 -19.10 4.64 -3.97
N GLN A 95 -18.39 3.99 -4.90
CA GLN A 95 -17.39 2.98 -4.57
C GLN A 95 -16.12 3.60 -3.97
N LYS A 96 -15.69 4.78 -4.46
CA LYS A 96 -14.58 5.54 -3.87
C LYS A 96 -14.91 5.99 -2.44
N PHE A 97 -16.12 6.50 -2.21
CA PHE A 97 -16.61 6.79 -0.86
C PHE A 97 -16.62 5.55 0.04
N LYS A 98 -17.17 4.43 -0.46
CA LYS A 98 -17.22 3.18 0.29
C LYS A 98 -15.82 2.69 0.66
N LEU A 99 -14.85 2.83 -0.25
CA LEU A 99 -13.46 2.48 -0.02
C LEU A 99 -12.86 3.32 1.12
N ALA A 100 -12.96 4.65 1.03
CA ALA A 100 -12.52 5.57 2.08
C ALA A 100 -13.17 5.26 3.44
N PHE A 101 -14.46 4.95 3.44
CA PHE A 101 -15.20 4.60 4.65
C PHE A 101 -14.71 3.27 5.23
N GLN A 102 -14.52 2.25 4.39
CA GLN A 102 -14.01 0.95 4.82
C GLN A 102 -12.60 1.07 5.38
N ASP A 103 -11.73 1.86 4.76
CA ASP A 103 -10.36 2.05 5.23
C ASP A 103 -10.31 2.88 6.53
N SER A 104 -11.22 3.85 6.69
CA SER A 104 -11.31 4.67 7.90
C SER A 104 -11.85 3.93 9.13
N PHE A 105 -12.84 3.06 8.94
CA PHE A 105 -13.57 2.41 10.03
C PHE A 105 -13.32 0.90 10.13
N ASP A 106 -12.26 0.41 9.51
CA ASP A 106 -11.82 -0.96 9.74
C ASP A 106 -11.28 -1.13 11.17
N TYR A 107 -11.49 -2.29 11.78
CA TYR A 107 -10.94 -2.57 13.12
C TYR A 107 -9.42 -2.39 13.17
N SER A 108 -8.73 -2.68 12.07
CA SER A 108 -7.28 -2.50 11.96
C SER A 108 -6.84 -1.03 12.01
N SER A 109 -7.66 -0.13 11.49
CA SER A 109 -7.37 1.30 11.48
C SER A 109 -7.30 1.85 12.89
N PHE A 110 -8.13 1.34 13.82
CA PHE A 110 -8.03 1.68 15.25
C PHE A 110 -6.71 1.19 15.88
N ILE A 111 -6.22 0.00 15.51
CA ILE A 111 -4.93 -0.52 15.99
C ILE A 111 -3.79 0.35 15.44
N TYR A 112 -3.82 0.63 14.14
CA TYR A 112 -2.84 1.45 13.44
C TYR A 112 -2.77 2.87 14.04
N VAL A 113 -3.92 3.54 14.19
CA VAL A 113 -4.05 4.84 14.86
C VAL A 113 -3.48 4.81 16.27
N GLY A 114 -3.70 3.72 17.02
CA GLY A 114 -3.10 3.53 18.34
C GLY A 114 -1.58 3.51 18.33
N ILE A 115 -0.98 2.81 17.36
CA ILE A 115 0.48 2.78 17.20
C ILE A 115 1.01 4.17 16.86
N VAL A 116 0.40 4.86 15.88
CA VAL A 116 0.78 6.23 15.48
C VAL A 116 0.67 7.20 16.65
N ALA A 117 -0.42 7.15 17.41
CA ALA A 117 -0.64 7.97 18.60
C ALA A 117 0.41 7.71 19.68
N GLY A 118 0.76 6.44 19.92
CA GLY A 118 1.81 6.06 20.87
C GLY A 118 3.18 6.60 20.49
N ILE A 119 3.55 6.51 19.22
CA ILE A 119 4.80 7.08 18.69
C ILE A 119 4.80 8.61 18.86
N ALA A 120 3.73 9.27 18.42
CA ALA A 120 3.61 10.73 18.51
C ALA A 120 3.66 11.23 19.97
N GLN A 121 3.04 10.48 20.88
CA GLN A 121 3.14 10.77 22.31
C GLN A 121 4.57 10.58 22.83
N ALA A 122 5.24 9.47 22.49
CA ALA A 122 6.61 9.19 22.92
C ALA A 122 7.58 10.28 22.42
N GLN A 123 7.34 10.81 21.22
CA GLN A 123 8.11 11.91 20.62
C GLN A 123 7.71 13.29 21.16
N LYS A 124 6.63 13.39 21.95
CA LYS A 124 6.06 14.65 22.44
C LYS A 124 5.74 15.61 21.30
N SER A 125 5.17 15.09 20.20
CA SER A 125 4.94 15.85 18.96
C SER A 125 4.02 17.07 19.15
N TYR A 126 3.16 17.03 20.17
CA TYR A 126 2.27 18.11 20.62
C TYR A 126 2.32 18.20 22.15
N PRO A 127 3.18 19.05 22.74
CA PRO A 127 3.34 19.17 24.19
C PRO A 127 2.04 19.44 24.96
N GLU A 128 1.11 20.18 24.35
CA GLU A 128 -0.22 20.53 24.84
C GLU A 128 -1.13 19.31 25.05
N PHE A 129 -0.82 18.19 24.41
CA PHE A 129 -1.54 16.94 24.66
C PHE A 129 -1.08 16.26 25.95
N HIS A 130 0.06 16.67 26.50
CA HIS A 130 0.65 16.09 27.71
C HIS A 130 0.95 14.58 27.55
N GLN A 131 1.23 13.91 28.66
CA GLN A 131 1.66 12.51 28.73
C GLN A 131 0.70 11.67 29.58
N GLY A 132 0.99 10.37 29.69
CA GLY A 132 0.13 9.41 30.39
C GLY A 132 -1.11 9.04 29.59
N ALA A 133 -2.04 8.31 30.22
CA ALA A 133 -3.23 7.76 29.54
C ALA A 133 -4.16 8.85 28.99
N ALA A 134 -4.33 9.97 29.71
CA ALA A 134 -5.11 11.10 29.23
C ALA A 134 -4.47 11.76 28.00
N GLY A 135 -3.13 11.90 28.01
CA GLY A 135 -2.39 12.39 26.84
C GLY A 135 -2.51 11.44 25.66
N TYR A 136 -2.38 10.14 25.89
CA TYR A 136 -2.59 9.12 24.86
C TYR A 136 -3.96 9.24 24.20
N GLY A 137 -5.03 9.41 24.99
CA GLY A 137 -6.37 9.63 24.46
C GLY A 137 -6.47 10.86 23.55
N ARG A 138 -5.73 11.94 23.86
CA ARG A 138 -5.65 13.13 22.99
C ARG A 138 -4.92 12.82 21.68
N TYR A 139 -3.74 12.21 21.74
CA TYR A 139 -3.02 11.79 20.54
C TYR A 139 -3.85 10.83 19.68
N TYR A 140 -4.55 9.90 20.32
CA TYR A 140 -5.35 8.87 19.66
C TYR A 140 -6.50 9.47 18.86
N TRP A 141 -7.34 10.31 19.47
CA TRP A 141 -8.49 10.84 18.74
C TRP A 141 -8.05 11.80 17.63
N HIS A 142 -6.99 12.61 17.83
CA HIS A 142 -6.46 13.46 16.77
C HIS A 142 -5.90 12.63 15.62
N SER A 143 -5.15 11.57 15.92
CA SER A 143 -4.63 10.65 14.89
C SER A 143 -5.77 9.95 14.15
N PHE A 144 -6.83 9.56 14.85
CA PHE A 144 -8.04 9.00 14.24
C PHE A 144 -8.70 10.00 13.28
N ALA A 145 -8.91 11.24 13.74
CA ALA A 145 -9.51 12.29 12.93
C ALA A 145 -8.65 12.60 11.69
N ASP A 146 -7.32 12.64 11.86
CA ASP A 146 -6.38 12.84 10.77
C ASP A 146 -6.42 11.70 9.76
N SER A 147 -6.50 10.44 10.20
CA SER A 147 -6.64 9.27 9.30
C SER A 147 -7.97 9.27 8.54
N VAL A 148 -9.09 9.52 9.20
CA VAL A 148 -10.40 9.61 8.51
C VAL A 148 -10.40 10.74 7.49
N ASN A 149 -9.82 11.88 7.86
CA ASN A 149 -9.74 13.06 7.02
C ASN A 149 -8.83 12.81 5.79
N GLU A 150 -7.66 12.22 5.99
CA GLU A 150 -6.74 11.89 4.89
C GLU A 150 -7.38 10.88 3.92
N ASN A 151 -7.95 9.78 4.41
CA ASN A 151 -8.71 8.84 3.58
C ASN A 151 -9.84 9.52 2.79
N ALA A 152 -10.58 10.44 3.42
CA ALA A 152 -11.64 11.17 2.73
C ALA A 152 -11.10 12.02 1.57
N PHE A 153 -9.97 12.70 1.75
CA PHE A 153 -9.38 13.54 0.70
C PHE A 153 -8.65 12.73 -0.38
N ALA A 154 -7.80 11.77 0.02
CA ALA A 154 -6.93 11.02 -0.87
C ALA A 154 -7.61 9.83 -1.55
N GLU A 155 -8.73 9.32 -1.01
CA GLU A 155 -9.43 8.15 -1.60
C GLU A 155 -10.80 8.48 -2.18
N PHE A 156 -11.40 9.60 -1.79
CA PHE A 156 -12.74 9.97 -2.24
C PHE A 156 -12.80 11.35 -2.90
N ILE A 157 -12.60 12.44 -2.15
CA ILE A 157 -12.89 13.80 -2.61
C ILE A 157 -12.02 14.17 -3.82
N VAL A 158 -10.69 14.08 -3.69
CA VAL A 158 -9.78 14.44 -4.77
C VAL A 158 -9.82 13.43 -5.92
N PRO A 159 -9.85 12.09 -5.68
CA PRO A 159 -10.01 11.12 -6.76
C PRO A 159 -11.30 11.27 -7.57
N VAL A 160 -12.41 11.66 -6.95
CA VAL A 160 -13.67 11.94 -7.66
C VAL A 160 -13.52 13.21 -8.51
N ALA A 161 -12.93 14.26 -7.96
CA ALA A 161 -12.76 15.54 -8.67
C ALA A 161 -11.79 15.43 -9.86
N THR A 162 -10.72 14.65 -9.70
CA THR A 162 -9.64 14.52 -10.69
C THR A 162 -9.80 13.31 -11.61
N ARG A 163 -10.78 12.43 -11.35
CA ARG A 163 -10.98 11.14 -12.03
C ARG A 163 -9.76 10.23 -11.92
N GLU A 164 -9.15 10.22 -10.73
CA GLU A 164 -8.05 9.33 -10.38
C GLU A 164 -8.55 8.06 -9.70
N ASP A 165 -7.86 6.95 -9.93
CA ASP A 165 -8.09 5.69 -9.25
C ASP A 165 -7.23 5.64 -7.97
N PRO A 166 -7.83 5.56 -6.78
CA PRO A 166 -7.07 5.55 -5.53
C PRO A 166 -6.37 4.19 -5.25
N ARG A 167 -6.58 3.16 -6.08
CA ARG A 167 -6.06 1.81 -5.83
C ARG A 167 -4.58 1.67 -6.18
N TYR A 168 -3.86 0.88 -5.37
CA TYR A 168 -2.49 0.47 -5.65
C TYR A 168 -2.48 -0.78 -6.54
N TYR A 169 -1.94 -0.66 -7.75
CA TYR A 169 -1.77 -1.77 -8.68
C TYR A 169 -0.40 -2.42 -8.49
N THR A 170 -0.40 -3.68 -8.05
CA THR A 170 0.83 -4.44 -7.79
C THR A 170 1.61 -4.66 -9.07
N LEU A 171 2.91 -4.35 -9.07
CA LEU A 171 3.77 -4.69 -10.19
C LEU A 171 4.07 -6.19 -10.18
N GLY A 172 4.53 -6.72 -9.03
CA GLY A 172 4.70 -8.15 -8.75
C GLY A 172 5.77 -8.87 -9.56
N ARG A 173 6.42 -8.19 -10.51
CA ARG A 173 7.45 -8.75 -11.39
C ARG A 173 8.70 -7.88 -11.45
N GLY A 174 9.84 -8.54 -11.63
CA GLY A 174 11.18 -7.93 -11.58
C GLY A 174 11.84 -8.05 -10.21
N GLY A 175 13.11 -7.65 -10.15
CA GLY A 175 13.90 -7.72 -8.91
C GLY A 175 13.41 -6.76 -7.82
N PHE A 176 13.89 -6.99 -6.59
CA PHE A 176 13.52 -6.22 -5.39
C PHE A 176 13.63 -4.70 -5.61
N GLY A 177 14.76 -4.21 -6.13
CA GLY A 177 14.98 -2.78 -6.36
C GLY A 177 13.98 -2.14 -7.33
N LYS A 178 13.64 -2.84 -8.44
CA LYS A 178 12.66 -2.35 -9.41
C LYS A 178 11.28 -2.18 -8.78
N ARG A 179 10.87 -3.15 -7.97
CA ARG A 179 9.56 -3.14 -7.29
C ARG A 179 9.52 -2.11 -6.17
N LEU A 180 10.61 -1.95 -5.42
CA LEU A 180 10.75 -0.89 -4.41
C LEU A 180 10.60 0.51 -5.05
N VAL A 181 11.34 0.78 -6.13
CA VAL A 181 11.25 2.04 -6.88
C VAL A 181 9.85 2.24 -7.44
N TYR A 182 9.25 1.18 -7.99
CA TYR A 182 7.87 1.24 -8.49
C TYR A 182 6.88 1.64 -7.37
N SER A 183 6.93 0.99 -6.21
CA SER A 183 6.03 1.29 -5.07
C SER A 183 6.14 2.74 -4.62
N PHE A 184 7.36 3.26 -4.49
CA PHE A 184 7.56 4.68 -4.17
C PHE A 184 7.11 5.62 -5.27
N SER A 185 7.31 5.26 -6.55
CA SER A 185 6.86 6.09 -7.67
C SER A 185 5.35 6.30 -7.67
N ARG A 186 4.58 5.40 -7.06
CA ARG A 186 3.12 5.51 -6.98
C ARG A 186 2.63 6.66 -6.09
N LEU A 187 3.50 7.24 -5.27
CA LEU A 187 3.20 8.49 -4.55
C LEU A 187 3.13 9.70 -5.49
N GLY A 188 3.89 9.67 -6.59
CA GLY A 188 3.90 10.74 -7.59
C GLY A 188 3.06 10.43 -8.83
N ILE A 189 2.78 9.15 -9.11
CA ILE A 189 2.12 8.70 -10.34
C ILE A 189 0.99 7.73 -9.98
N THR A 190 -0.23 8.04 -10.42
CA THR A 190 -1.38 7.15 -10.26
C THR A 190 -2.04 6.84 -11.60
N ARG A 191 -3.03 5.96 -11.59
CA ARG A 191 -3.91 5.71 -12.74
C ARG A 191 -5.13 6.61 -12.66
N THR A 192 -5.61 7.03 -13.82
CA THR A 192 -6.93 7.63 -13.98
C THR A 192 -8.00 6.53 -14.03
N ASP A 193 -9.25 6.94 -13.90
CA ASP A 193 -10.42 6.09 -14.14
C ASP A 193 -10.39 5.49 -15.57
N ASN A 194 -9.70 6.11 -16.54
CA ASN A 194 -9.52 5.57 -17.89
C ASN A 194 -8.26 4.71 -18.06
N ALA A 195 -7.64 4.29 -16.96
CA ALA A 195 -6.40 3.49 -16.90
C ALA A 195 -5.13 4.15 -17.46
N ASN A 196 -5.16 5.44 -17.81
CA ASN A 196 -3.96 6.20 -18.19
C ASN A 196 -3.18 6.61 -16.93
N GLU A 197 -1.86 6.71 -17.03
CA GLU A 197 -1.03 7.28 -15.95
C GLU A 197 -1.14 8.81 -15.89
N THR A 198 -1.17 9.35 -14.68
CA THR A 198 -1.19 10.79 -14.39
C THR A 198 -0.36 11.09 -13.13
N VAL A 199 -0.06 12.37 -12.90
CA VAL A 199 0.44 12.81 -11.58
C VAL A 199 -0.59 12.45 -10.53
N ASN A 200 -0.16 11.91 -9.39
CA ASN A 200 -1.05 11.53 -8.29
C ASN A 200 -1.47 12.76 -7.48
N LEU A 201 -2.48 13.49 -7.96
CA LEU A 201 -3.00 14.66 -7.26
C LEU A 201 -3.75 14.26 -5.99
N SER A 202 -4.37 13.09 -5.96
CA SER A 202 -5.07 12.59 -4.78
C SER A 202 -4.14 12.38 -3.60
N GLU A 203 -2.96 11.81 -3.83
CA GLU A 203 -1.91 11.69 -2.83
C GLU A 203 -1.35 13.07 -2.46
N ILE A 204 -0.85 13.83 -3.43
CA ILE A 204 -0.08 15.05 -3.16
C ILE A 204 -1.01 16.16 -2.63
N VAL A 205 -2.05 16.49 -3.39
CA VAL A 205 -2.97 17.58 -3.05
C VAL A 205 -3.98 17.13 -2.02
N GLY A 206 -4.46 15.88 -2.07
CA GLY A 206 -5.41 15.37 -1.08
C GLY A 206 -4.80 15.26 0.31
N ALA A 207 -3.62 14.66 0.47
CA ALA A 207 -2.95 14.62 1.78
C ALA A 207 -2.59 16.03 2.26
N GLY A 208 -2.17 16.93 1.36
CA GLY A 208 -1.88 18.33 1.72
C GLY A 208 -3.11 19.08 2.21
N ALA A 209 -4.25 18.93 1.53
CA ALA A 209 -5.53 19.50 1.93
C ALA A 209 -6.01 18.93 3.26
N ALA A 210 -5.87 17.61 3.47
CA ALA A 210 -6.18 16.95 4.73
C ALA A 210 -5.31 17.49 5.87
N ALA A 211 -3.99 17.57 5.69
CA ALA A 211 -3.07 18.13 6.67
C ALA A 211 -3.42 19.60 6.99
N GLY A 212 -3.79 20.40 6.00
CA GLY A 212 -4.24 21.78 6.19
C GLY A 212 -5.54 21.86 7.01
N LEU A 213 -6.54 21.05 6.66
CA LEU A 213 -7.82 20.99 7.38
C LEU A 213 -7.65 20.50 8.82
N SER A 214 -6.66 19.65 9.07
CA SER A 214 -6.38 19.13 10.42
C SER A 214 -6.14 20.23 11.45
N ASN A 215 -5.66 21.40 11.03
CA ASN A 215 -5.48 22.55 11.92
C ASN A 215 -6.78 22.94 12.64
N ALA A 216 -7.97 22.62 12.11
CA ALA A 216 -9.24 22.93 12.75
C ALA A 216 -9.40 22.27 14.14
N TRP A 217 -8.85 21.06 14.33
CA TRP A 217 -8.94 20.34 15.60
C TRP A 217 -7.67 20.35 16.46
N TYR A 218 -6.55 20.86 15.96
CA TYR A 218 -5.31 20.94 16.75
C TYR A 218 -5.19 22.22 17.59
N PRO A 219 -4.33 22.25 18.65
CA PRO A 219 -4.09 23.45 19.45
C PRO A 219 -3.65 24.64 18.61
N SER A 220 -4.13 25.85 18.92
CA SER A 220 -3.87 27.06 18.13
C SER A 220 -2.39 27.36 17.92
N HIS A 221 -1.56 27.09 18.93
CA HIS A 221 -0.11 27.27 18.88
C HIS A 221 0.57 26.37 17.82
N ASP A 222 0.00 25.21 17.51
CA ASP A 222 0.54 24.25 16.54
C ASP A 222 -0.05 24.41 15.13
N ARG A 223 -0.99 25.35 14.90
CA ARG A 223 -1.61 25.60 13.58
C ARG A 223 -0.67 26.40 12.67
N THR A 224 0.54 25.90 12.48
CA THR A 224 1.60 26.55 11.69
C THR A 224 1.83 25.82 10.37
N TRP A 225 2.30 26.54 9.35
CA TRP A 225 2.69 25.93 8.07
C TRP A 225 3.73 24.83 8.24
N THR A 226 4.66 24.97 9.20
CA THR A 226 5.66 23.95 9.50
C THR A 226 5.02 22.66 10.02
N LYS A 227 4.10 22.74 10.98
CA LYS A 227 3.39 21.57 11.52
C LYS A 227 2.51 20.93 10.46
N THR A 228 1.81 21.72 9.66
CA THR A 228 1.02 21.22 8.52
C THR A 228 1.92 20.49 7.52
N GLY A 229 3.05 21.07 7.13
CA GLY A 229 4.00 20.44 6.20
C GLY A 229 4.61 19.16 6.77
N GLN A 230 4.93 19.14 8.07
CA GLN A 230 5.42 17.92 8.75
C GLN A 230 4.38 16.80 8.72
N LYS A 231 3.11 17.10 9.01
CA LYS A 231 2.02 16.12 8.90
C LYS A 231 1.87 15.61 7.47
N TRP A 232 1.83 16.52 6.50
CA TRP A 232 1.69 16.18 5.08
C TRP A 232 2.79 15.22 4.61
N VAL A 233 4.06 15.54 4.91
CA VAL A 233 5.20 14.66 4.56
C VAL A 233 5.13 13.33 5.31
N THR A 234 4.69 13.34 6.58
CA THR A 234 4.54 12.11 7.37
C THR A 234 3.48 11.19 6.78
N GLN A 235 2.35 11.74 6.33
CA GLN A 235 1.27 10.99 5.66
C GLN A 235 1.79 10.34 4.37
N ILE A 236 2.38 11.12 3.47
CA ILE A 236 3.00 10.59 2.23
C ILE A 236 4.04 9.50 2.54
N GLY A 237 4.85 9.68 3.59
CA GLY A 237 5.84 8.67 4.01
C GLY A 237 5.20 7.35 4.47
N ILE A 238 4.12 7.44 5.24
CA ILE A 238 3.30 6.30 5.65
C ILE A 238 2.71 5.59 4.44
N ASP A 239 2.17 6.33 3.48
CA ASP A 239 1.60 5.79 2.25
C ASP A 239 2.65 5.10 1.38
N GLY A 240 3.86 5.63 1.36
CA GLY A 240 5.02 4.99 0.73
C GLY A 240 5.31 3.63 1.34
N ILE A 241 5.38 3.55 2.67
CA ILE A 241 5.57 2.28 3.39
C ILE A 241 4.40 1.33 3.13
N SER A 242 3.17 1.83 3.10
CA SER A 242 1.97 1.07 2.77
C SER A 242 2.05 0.48 1.36
N ASN A 243 2.50 1.25 0.36
CA ASN A 243 2.67 0.77 -1.01
C ASN A 243 3.72 -0.34 -1.12
N ILE A 244 4.83 -0.23 -0.38
CA ILE A 244 5.86 -1.28 -0.31
C ILE A 244 5.28 -2.55 0.34
N ALA A 245 4.58 -2.38 1.46
CA ALA A 245 3.88 -3.45 2.14
C ALA A 245 2.94 -4.20 1.20
N LYS A 246 2.11 -3.46 0.45
CA LYS A 246 1.21 -3.99 -0.58
C LYS A 246 1.97 -4.71 -1.69
N GLU A 247 3.04 -4.11 -2.21
CA GLU A 247 3.84 -4.68 -3.30
C GLU A 247 4.44 -6.04 -2.98
N PHE A 248 5.01 -6.18 -1.79
CA PHE A 248 5.74 -7.39 -1.39
C PHE A 248 4.88 -8.39 -0.62
N TRP A 249 3.66 -8.01 -0.21
CA TRP A 249 2.79 -8.89 0.56
C TRP A 249 2.50 -10.23 -0.11
N PRO A 250 2.15 -10.33 -1.41
CA PRO A 250 1.90 -11.62 -2.05
C PRO A 250 3.09 -12.60 -1.91
N ASP A 251 4.32 -12.10 -2.07
CA ASP A 251 5.52 -12.93 -1.91
C ASP A 251 5.74 -13.36 -0.46
N ILE A 252 5.53 -12.44 0.49
CA ILE A 252 5.67 -12.72 1.91
C ILE A 252 4.65 -13.79 2.32
N ASN A 253 3.39 -13.63 1.91
CA ASN A 253 2.34 -14.59 2.20
C ASN A 253 2.66 -15.97 1.60
N GLN A 254 3.12 -16.01 0.35
CA GLN A 254 3.49 -17.25 -0.31
C GLN A 254 4.71 -17.92 0.34
N LYS A 255 5.82 -17.20 0.51
CA LYS A 255 7.12 -17.76 0.93
C LYS A 255 7.18 -18.02 2.43
N VAL A 256 6.68 -17.10 3.25
CA VAL A 256 6.81 -17.16 4.72
C VAL A 256 5.62 -17.87 5.36
N PHE A 257 4.42 -17.60 4.83
CA PHE A 257 3.18 -18.06 5.44
C PHE A 257 2.48 -19.18 4.67
N ARG A 258 2.96 -19.53 3.47
CA ARG A 258 2.38 -20.57 2.60
C ARG A 258 0.90 -20.30 2.29
N ASN A 259 0.56 -19.04 1.97
CA ASN A 259 -0.79 -18.58 1.63
C ASN A 259 -1.85 -18.86 2.70
N LYS A 260 -1.46 -18.79 3.99
CA LYS A 260 -2.38 -18.99 5.12
C LYS A 260 -3.16 -17.74 5.52
N PHE A 261 -2.77 -16.58 4.99
CA PHE A 261 -3.42 -15.29 5.20
C PHE A 261 -4.09 -14.81 3.92
#